data_AF-A0A9J6G9E3-F1
#
_entry.id   AF-A0A9J6G9E3-F1
#
_cell.length_a   1.000
_cell.length_b   1.000
_cell.length_c   1.000
_cell.angle_alpha   90.00
_cell.angle_beta   90.00
_cell.angle_gamma   90.00
#
_symmetry.space_group_name_H-M   'P 1'
#
loop_
_entity.id
_entity.type
_entity.pdbx_description
1 polymer ?
#
loop_
_entity_poly.entity_id
_entity_poly.type
_entity_poly.pdbx_seq_one_letter_code
_entity_poly.pdbx_strand_id
1 'polypeptide(L)'
;MVEENCRLRGKVEGLTEALAAQGQRHTVDYSEALQKAPTVDYFETAKTTEEQPTGALILTAANLKRAALENLIKRNVDPCQLGLRNVKLRHSKEGVIVSSMSAEGLKRLEEHITKDKNLRDVAARKPRVQLPEIKIVSIEDNIEDEEIIERIVGQNNINAGKEVIELIKTWKGKSGKTAVIKTGKKAYEQMKERKHLYVSWTRCPVFDNTYVPRCVKCARIGHMEIHCPADKAEFRCVRCARRHCYKHCNAAEECCASCLELQDVTEEDAYHTMMSFLCPVYVQKKKEILQRILVQMELP
;
A
#
# COMPACT_ATOMS: atom_id res chain seq x y z
N MET A 1 -35.30 48.57 -14.10
CA MET A 1 -33.97 47.90 -14.03
C MET A 1 -33.29 47.94 -12.66
N VAL A 2 -33.65 48.84 -11.73
CA VAL A 2 -33.04 48.88 -10.37
C VAL A 2 -33.81 48.01 -9.36
N GLU A 3 -35.13 47.93 -9.44
CA GLU A 3 -35.95 47.11 -8.51
C GLU A 3 -35.81 45.60 -8.73
N GLU A 4 -35.57 45.18 -9.97
CA GLU A 4 -35.39 43.76 -10.34
C GLU A 4 -34.04 43.21 -9.85
N ASN A 5 -33.01 44.05 -9.81
CA ASN A 5 -31.71 43.72 -9.21
C ASN A 5 -31.75 43.59 -7.68
N CYS A 6 -32.63 44.35 -7.01
CA CYS A 6 -32.82 44.28 -5.55
C CYS A 6 -33.53 42.98 -5.13
N ARG A 7 -34.54 42.53 -5.91
CA ARG A 7 -35.20 41.24 -5.70
C ARG A 7 -34.30 40.03 -5.96
N LEU A 8 -33.38 40.14 -6.93
CA LEU A 8 -32.41 39.08 -7.20
C LEU A 8 -31.32 39.00 -6.12
N ARG A 9 -30.85 40.14 -5.57
CA ARG A 9 -29.93 40.15 -4.43
C ARG A 9 -30.52 39.52 -3.16
N GLY A 10 -31.76 39.85 -2.80
CA GLY A 10 -32.42 39.24 -1.64
C GLY A 10 -32.67 37.73 -1.77
N LYS A 11 -32.87 37.22 -3.00
CA LYS A 11 -32.97 35.78 -3.27
C LYS A 11 -31.62 35.07 -3.19
N VAL A 12 -30.53 35.71 -3.64
CA VAL A 12 -29.18 35.16 -3.55
C VAL A 12 -28.69 35.11 -2.10
N GLU A 13 -28.98 36.16 -1.31
CA GLU A 13 -28.65 36.22 0.12
C GLU A 13 -29.41 35.16 0.94
N GLY A 14 -30.71 34.97 0.68
CA GLY A 14 -31.50 33.91 1.31
C GLY A 14 -31.10 32.48 0.92
N LEU A 15 -30.58 32.28 -0.30
CA LEU A 15 -30.03 30.98 -0.73
C LEU A 15 -28.65 30.71 -0.11
N THR A 16 -27.82 31.74 0.08
CA THR A 16 -26.54 31.60 0.79
C THR A 16 -26.71 31.33 2.28
N GLU A 17 -27.73 31.89 2.93
CA GLU A 17 -28.06 31.57 4.33
C GLU A 17 -28.64 30.16 4.49
N ALA A 18 -29.46 29.70 3.53
CA ALA A 18 -29.97 28.32 3.51
C ALA A 18 -28.88 27.27 3.24
N LEU A 19 -27.89 27.58 2.38
CA LEU A 19 -26.70 26.74 2.13
C LEU A 19 -25.72 26.74 3.31
N ALA A 20 -25.59 27.86 4.04
CA ALA A 20 -24.79 27.93 5.26
C ALA A 20 -25.41 27.10 6.41
N ALA A 21 -26.74 27.00 6.48
CA ALA A 21 -27.45 26.16 7.45
C ALA A 21 -27.31 24.64 7.15
N GLN A 22 -26.97 24.27 5.92
CA GLN A 22 -26.67 22.88 5.53
C GLN A 22 -25.19 22.50 5.67
N GLY A 23 -24.35 23.43 6.15
CA GLY A 23 -22.95 23.19 6.51
C GLY A 23 -22.77 22.34 7.76
N GLN A 24 -23.51 21.24 7.91
CA GLN A 24 -23.03 20.14 8.74
C GLN A 24 -21.77 19.60 8.04
N ARG A 25 -20.60 19.91 8.60
CA ARG A 25 -19.41 19.09 8.36
C ARG A 25 -19.79 17.68 8.78
N HIS A 26 -20.20 16.86 7.82
CA HIS A 26 -20.35 15.44 8.00
C HIS A 26 -18.94 14.91 8.21
N THR A 27 -18.48 14.91 9.47
CA THR A 27 -17.29 14.18 9.86
C THR A 27 -17.65 12.72 9.75
N VAL A 28 -17.57 12.17 8.54
CA VAL A 28 -17.70 10.73 8.33
C VAL A 28 -16.60 10.14 9.19
N ASP A 29 -17.00 9.43 10.24
CA ASP A 29 -16.05 8.76 11.10
C ASP A 29 -15.28 7.75 10.23
N TYR A 30 -13.99 7.65 10.48
CA TYR A 30 -13.09 6.79 9.70
C TYR A 30 -13.61 5.35 9.61
N SER A 31 -14.31 4.90 10.65
CA SER A 31 -14.96 3.59 10.74
C SER A 31 -16.15 3.44 9.78
N GLU A 32 -16.93 4.49 9.58
CA GLU A 32 -18.14 4.52 8.75
C GLU A 32 -17.80 4.58 7.25
N ALA A 33 -16.74 5.32 6.90
CA ALA A 33 -16.23 5.40 5.53
C ALA A 33 -15.76 4.03 5.01
N LEU A 34 -15.15 3.21 5.88
CA LEU A 34 -14.66 1.87 5.51
C LEU A 34 -15.79 0.85 5.33
N GLN A 35 -16.95 1.05 5.95
CA GLN A 35 -18.12 0.18 5.79
C GLN A 35 -18.95 0.50 4.55
N LYS A 36 -18.92 1.77 4.10
CA LYS A 36 -19.69 2.28 2.96
C LYS A 36 -18.90 2.30 1.64
N ALA A 37 -17.63 1.88 1.64
CA ALA A 37 -16.82 1.84 0.42
C ALA A 37 -17.45 0.88 -0.60
N PRO A 38 -17.75 1.34 -1.83
CA PRO A 38 -18.40 0.49 -2.82
C PRO A 38 -17.45 -0.65 -3.25
N THR A 39 -17.97 -1.87 -3.24
CA THR A 39 -17.31 -3.05 -3.79
C THR A 39 -17.50 -3.04 -5.30
N VAL A 40 -16.71 -2.25 -6.01
CA VAL A 40 -16.75 -2.29 -7.46
C VAL A 40 -15.36 -2.63 -7.98
N ASP A 41 -15.31 -3.76 -8.69
CA ASP A 41 -14.15 -4.26 -9.40
C ASP A 41 -14.13 -3.59 -10.78
N TYR A 42 -13.46 -2.43 -10.86
CA TYR A 42 -13.46 -1.58 -12.05
C TYR A 42 -12.36 -1.92 -13.07
N PHE A 43 -11.80 -3.14 -13.08
CA PHE A 43 -10.72 -3.46 -14.03
C PHE A 43 -10.68 -4.91 -14.52
N GLU A 44 -11.56 -5.21 -15.48
CA GLU A 44 -11.35 -6.29 -16.45
C GLU A 44 -10.81 -5.77 -17.80
N THR A 45 -9.90 -4.79 -17.84
CA THR A 45 -9.21 -4.42 -19.10
C THR A 45 -7.96 -3.59 -18.78
N ALA A 46 -6.71 -4.02 -18.83
CA ALA A 46 -6.06 -5.03 -19.65
C ALA A 46 -5.01 -5.78 -18.80
N LYS A 47 -5.29 -7.04 -18.47
CA LYS A 47 -4.22 -8.00 -18.16
C LYS A 47 -3.52 -8.28 -19.48
N THR A 48 -2.38 -7.65 -19.75
CA THR A 48 -1.32 -8.47 -20.32
C THR A 48 -1.08 -9.56 -19.28
N THR A 49 -1.45 -10.79 -19.60
CA THR A 49 -1.11 -11.98 -18.84
C THR A 49 0.40 -12.18 -18.91
N GLU A 50 1.16 -11.24 -18.33
CA GLU A 50 2.52 -11.54 -17.93
C GLU A 50 2.41 -12.40 -16.67
N GLU A 51 2.58 -13.71 -16.85
CA GLU A 51 2.65 -14.68 -15.76
C GLU A 51 3.66 -14.18 -14.71
N GLN A 52 3.20 -13.99 -13.46
CA GLN A 52 4.05 -13.48 -12.40
C GLN A 52 5.09 -14.53 -12.00
N PRO A 53 6.36 -14.13 -11.76
CA PRO A 53 7.41 -15.07 -11.40
C PRO A 53 7.15 -15.72 -10.04
N THR A 54 7.30 -17.03 -9.98
CA THR A 54 7.12 -17.89 -8.80
C THR A 54 8.25 -17.77 -7.76
N GLY A 55 9.29 -16.98 -8.02
CA GLY A 55 10.38 -16.78 -7.07
C GLY A 55 11.39 -15.73 -7.52
N ALA A 56 12.21 -15.27 -6.57
CA ALA A 56 13.34 -14.40 -6.86
C ALA A 56 14.52 -14.66 -5.92
N LEU A 57 15.74 -14.43 -6.44
CA LEU A 57 16.99 -14.43 -5.68
C LEU A 57 17.70 -13.09 -5.87
N ILE A 58 18.27 -12.56 -4.79
CA ILE A 58 19.14 -11.39 -4.80
C ILE A 58 20.58 -11.88 -4.80
N LEU A 59 21.32 -11.48 -5.83
CA LEU A 59 22.73 -11.76 -5.98
C LEU A 59 23.52 -10.50 -5.64
N THR A 60 24.48 -10.62 -4.73
CA THR A 60 25.29 -9.51 -4.23
C THR A 60 26.76 -9.89 -4.26
N ALA A 61 27.63 -8.92 -4.58
CA ALA A 61 29.08 -9.12 -4.53
C ALA A 61 29.73 -7.89 -3.89
N ALA A 62 30.61 -8.10 -2.92
CA ALA A 62 31.19 -7.03 -2.11
C ALA A 62 32.01 -6.02 -2.94
N ASN A 63 32.68 -6.51 -4.00
CA ASN A 63 33.65 -5.73 -4.76
C ASN A 63 33.21 -5.42 -6.21
N LEU A 64 31.96 -5.72 -6.58
CA LEU A 64 31.47 -5.53 -7.95
C LEU A 64 30.33 -4.54 -8.03
N LYS A 65 30.42 -3.63 -8.99
CA LYS A 65 29.29 -2.76 -9.38
C LYS A 65 28.18 -3.61 -10.01
N ARG A 66 26.93 -3.18 -9.85
CA ARG A 66 25.73 -3.92 -10.29
C ARG A 66 25.75 -4.34 -11.76
N ALA A 67 26.21 -3.46 -12.66
CA ALA A 67 26.33 -3.77 -14.09
C ALA A 67 27.42 -4.83 -14.37
N ALA A 68 28.55 -4.79 -13.65
CA ALA A 68 29.59 -5.80 -13.77
C ALA A 68 29.13 -7.16 -13.22
N LEU A 69 28.38 -7.15 -12.11
CA LEU A 69 27.77 -8.35 -11.53
C LEU A 69 26.74 -8.97 -12.48
N GLU A 70 25.88 -8.17 -13.13
CA GLU A 70 24.93 -8.66 -14.13
C GLU A 70 25.64 -9.34 -15.31
N ASN A 71 26.72 -8.73 -15.81
CA ASN A 71 27.51 -9.31 -16.89
C ASN A 71 28.23 -10.61 -16.45
N LEU A 72 28.70 -10.66 -15.20
CA LEU A 72 29.30 -11.87 -14.63
C LEU A 72 28.29 -13.01 -14.54
N ILE A 73 27.06 -12.71 -14.08
CA ILE A 73 25.96 -13.68 -14.02
C ILE A 73 25.65 -14.17 -15.44
N LYS A 74 25.45 -13.27 -16.41
CA LYS A 74 25.14 -13.65 -17.80
C LYS A 74 26.21 -14.53 -18.46
N ARG A 75 27.46 -14.45 -18.02
CA ARG A 75 28.58 -15.24 -18.57
C ARG A 75 28.71 -16.63 -17.95
N ASN A 76 28.39 -16.78 -16.67
CA ASN A 76 28.62 -18.02 -15.92
C ASN A 76 27.34 -18.81 -15.64
N VAL A 77 26.18 -18.26 -15.95
CA VAL A 77 24.87 -18.86 -15.68
C VAL A 77 24.12 -19.03 -16.98
N ASP A 78 23.88 -20.27 -17.36
CA ASP A 78 22.98 -20.63 -18.47
C ASP A 78 21.56 -20.90 -17.92
N PRO A 79 20.56 -20.06 -18.24
CA PRO A 79 19.19 -20.24 -17.77
C PRO A 79 18.56 -21.57 -18.17
N CYS A 80 18.87 -22.08 -19.37
CA CYS A 80 18.29 -23.31 -19.88
C CYS A 80 18.82 -24.52 -19.12
N GLN A 81 20.12 -24.56 -18.85
CA GLN A 81 20.76 -25.65 -18.10
C GLN A 81 20.24 -25.75 -16.66
N LEU A 82 19.98 -24.61 -16.03
CA LEU A 82 19.43 -24.55 -14.68
C LEU A 82 17.90 -24.75 -14.66
N GLY A 83 17.26 -24.87 -15.82
CA GLY A 83 15.80 -24.99 -15.96
C GLY A 83 15.06 -23.77 -15.39
N LEU A 84 15.65 -22.59 -15.53
CA LEU A 84 14.98 -21.32 -15.23
C LEU A 84 13.99 -21.00 -16.36
N ARG A 85 12.80 -20.51 -16.01
CA ARG A 85 11.73 -20.15 -16.96
C ARG A 85 11.35 -18.69 -16.77
N ASN A 86 11.15 -17.96 -17.87
CA ASN A 86 10.77 -16.54 -17.88
C ASN A 86 11.67 -15.67 -16.98
N VAL A 87 12.99 -15.74 -17.22
CA VAL A 87 13.98 -15.05 -16.38
C VAL A 87 13.90 -13.53 -16.56
N LYS A 88 13.74 -12.82 -15.45
CA LYS A 88 13.81 -11.36 -15.40
C LYS A 88 14.95 -10.92 -14.49
N LEU A 89 15.85 -10.09 -15.02
CA LEU A 89 16.95 -9.47 -14.26
C LEU A 89 16.60 -8.02 -13.93
N ARG A 90 16.77 -7.62 -12.67
CA ARG A 90 16.55 -6.23 -12.22
C ARG A 90 17.65 -5.77 -11.28
N HIS A 91 18.02 -4.50 -11.33
CA HIS A 91 18.94 -3.94 -10.34
C HIS A 91 18.19 -3.61 -9.05
N SER A 92 18.79 -3.96 -7.92
CA SER A 92 18.36 -3.55 -6.57
C SER A 92 19.42 -2.62 -5.96
N LYS A 93 19.10 -1.99 -4.83
CA LYS A 93 20.09 -1.21 -4.05
C LYS A 93 21.30 -2.08 -3.66
N GLU A 94 21.06 -3.36 -3.39
CA GLU A 94 22.06 -4.27 -2.82
C GLU A 94 22.77 -5.13 -3.88
N GLY A 95 22.24 -5.23 -5.11
CA GLY A 95 22.80 -6.12 -6.13
C GLY A 95 21.88 -6.34 -7.34
N VAL A 96 21.85 -7.56 -7.87
CA VAL A 96 21.03 -7.97 -9.03
C VAL A 96 19.98 -8.98 -8.57
N ILE A 97 18.71 -8.74 -8.90
CA ILE A 97 17.59 -9.65 -8.63
C ILE A 97 17.37 -10.53 -9.86
N VAL A 98 17.40 -11.84 -9.68
CA VAL A 98 17.00 -12.85 -10.67
C VAL A 98 15.62 -13.37 -10.30
N SER A 99 14.61 -13.13 -11.12
CA SER A 99 13.26 -13.67 -10.96
C SER A 99 13.00 -14.75 -12.01
N SER A 100 12.31 -15.83 -11.63
CA SER A 100 12.01 -16.98 -12.51
C SER A 100 10.68 -17.60 -12.08
N MET A 101 9.99 -18.24 -13.02
CA MET A 101 8.81 -19.07 -12.76
C MET A 101 9.13 -20.47 -12.25
N SER A 102 10.40 -20.87 -12.32
CA SER A 102 10.85 -22.17 -11.84
C SER A 102 11.49 -22.02 -10.47
N ALA A 103 10.75 -22.36 -9.41
CA ALA A 103 11.28 -22.38 -8.04
C ALA A 103 12.44 -23.39 -7.90
N GLU A 104 12.34 -24.54 -8.57
CA GLU A 104 13.42 -25.53 -8.63
C GLU A 104 14.65 -25.00 -9.37
N GLY A 105 14.45 -24.26 -10.47
CA GLY A 105 15.54 -23.60 -11.19
C GLY A 105 16.25 -22.54 -10.35
N LEU A 106 15.52 -21.81 -9.50
CA LEU A 106 16.12 -20.87 -8.55
C LEU A 106 16.95 -21.57 -7.49
N LYS A 107 16.49 -22.71 -6.95
CA LYS A 107 17.30 -23.53 -6.04
C LYS A 107 18.59 -24.01 -6.72
N ARG A 108 18.51 -24.50 -7.95
CA ARG A 108 19.70 -24.87 -8.73
C ARG A 108 20.62 -23.69 -9.00
N LEU A 109 20.08 -22.50 -9.22
CA LEU A 109 20.88 -21.28 -9.37
C LEU A 109 21.62 -20.93 -8.07
N GLU A 110 20.96 -20.99 -6.92
CA GLU A 110 21.58 -20.76 -5.61
C GLU A 110 22.73 -21.75 -5.34
N GLU A 111 22.50 -23.03 -5.65
CA GLU A 111 23.55 -24.06 -5.58
C GLU A 111 24.68 -23.82 -6.57
N HIS A 112 24.39 -23.45 -7.82
CA HIS A 112 25.39 -23.18 -8.85
C HIS A 112 26.31 -22.03 -8.43
N ILE A 113 25.73 -20.94 -7.91
CA ILE A 113 26.49 -19.78 -7.41
C ILE A 113 27.41 -20.18 -6.26
N THR A 114 26.94 -21.06 -5.37
CA THR A 114 27.73 -21.54 -4.23
C THR A 114 28.88 -22.46 -4.67
N LYS A 115 28.72 -23.23 -5.75
CA LYS A 115 29.68 -24.24 -6.23
C LYS A 115 30.68 -23.70 -7.27
N ASP A 116 30.28 -22.72 -8.08
CA ASP A 116 31.08 -22.21 -9.19
C ASP A 116 32.27 -21.36 -8.69
N LYS A 117 33.48 -21.75 -9.11
CA LYS A 117 34.72 -21.04 -8.74
C LYS A 117 34.75 -19.61 -9.26
N ASN A 118 34.09 -19.32 -10.38
CA ASN A 118 34.03 -17.99 -10.99
C ASN A 118 33.04 -17.06 -10.27
N LEU A 119 32.21 -17.60 -9.36
CA LEU A 119 31.17 -16.88 -8.63
C LEU A 119 31.41 -16.84 -7.11
N ARG A 120 32.62 -17.18 -6.64
CA ARG A 120 32.96 -17.22 -5.20
C ARG A 120 32.68 -15.93 -4.43
N ASP A 121 32.82 -14.78 -5.09
CA ASP A 121 32.57 -13.48 -4.48
C ASP A 121 31.09 -13.05 -4.56
N VAL A 122 30.23 -13.91 -5.11
CA VAL A 122 28.79 -13.68 -5.28
C VAL A 122 28.03 -14.46 -4.21
N ALA A 123 27.31 -13.75 -3.36
CA ALA A 123 26.36 -14.35 -2.44
C ALA A 123 24.95 -14.31 -3.05
N ALA A 124 24.26 -15.46 -3.00
CA ALA A 124 22.84 -15.56 -3.29
C ALA A 124 22.05 -15.51 -1.98
N ARG A 125 20.96 -14.75 -1.96
CA ARG A 125 19.98 -14.79 -0.87
C ARG A 125 18.58 -14.52 -1.37
N LYS A 126 17.59 -14.99 -0.64
CA LYS A 126 16.19 -14.66 -0.93
C LYS A 126 15.89 -13.20 -0.56
N PRO A 127 15.01 -12.52 -1.31
CA PRO A 127 14.46 -11.24 -0.88
C PRO A 127 13.85 -11.37 0.51
N ARG A 128 14.04 -10.34 1.34
CA ARG A 128 13.33 -10.27 2.62
C ARG A 128 11.84 -10.13 2.32
N VAL A 129 11.05 -11.05 2.83
CA VAL A 129 9.60 -10.98 2.72
C VAL A 129 9.10 -9.95 3.73
N GLN A 130 8.36 -8.95 3.26
CA GLN A 130 7.68 -8.02 4.15
C GLN A 130 6.48 -8.74 4.77
N LEU A 131 6.30 -8.62 6.08
CA LEU A 131 5.12 -9.15 6.74
C LEU A 131 3.96 -8.16 6.62
N PRO A 132 2.72 -8.62 6.36
CA PRO A 132 1.56 -7.76 6.40
C PRO A 132 1.33 -7.22 7.81
N GLU A 133 0.87 -5.97 7.87
CA GLU A 133 0.56 -5.29 9.11
C GLU A 133 -0.95 -5.13 9.29
N ILE A 134 -1.40 -5.34 10.51
CA ILE A 134 -2.78 -5.20 10.93
C ILE A 134 -2.87 -4.13 12.01
N LYS A 135 -3.84 -3.23 11.87
CA LYS A 135 -4.21 -2.24 12.88
C LYS A 135 -5.44 -2.74 13.63
N ILE A 136 -5.35 -2.78 14.96
CA ILE A 136 -6.42 -3.18 15.87
C ILE A 136 -6.76 -1.96 16.72
N VAL A 137 -8.03 -1.54 16.71
CA VAL A 137 -8.48 -0.35 17.45
C VAL A 137 -9.40 -0.72 18.60
N SER A 138 -9.57 0.22 19.54
CA SER A 138 -10.46 0.07 20.70
C SER A 138 -10.06 -1.07 21.62
N ILE A 139 -8.76 -1.21 21.87
CA ILE A 139 -8.25 -2.05 22.97
C ILE A 139 -8.40 -1.23 24.27
N GLU A 140 -8.75 -1.89 25.38
CA GLU A 140 -8.85 -1.22 26.67
C GLU A 140 -7.47 -0.67 27.11
N ASP A 141 -7.45 0.54 27.69
CA ASP A 141 -6.21 1.26 28.02
C ASP A 141 -5.37 0.59 29.13
N ASN A 142 -5.99 -0.25 29.95
CA ASN A 142 -5.37 -1.01 31.05
C ASN A 142 -4.69 -2.30 30.60
N ILE A 143 -4.83 -2.71 29.34
CA ILE A 143 -4.16 -3.90 28.82
C ILE A 143 -2.73 -3.53 28.48
N GLU A 144 -1.76 -4.14 29.16
CA GLU A 144 -0.34 -3.91 28.90
C GLU A 144 0.08 -4.49 27.54
N ASP A 145 1.08 -3.87 26.93
CA ASP A 145 1.49 -4.16 25.56
C ASP A 145 1.96 -5.62 25.40
N GLU A 146 2.60 -6.16 26.43
CA GLU A 146 3.07 -7.54 26.51
C GLU A 146 1.93 -8.57 26.46
N GLU A 147 0.74 -8.21 26.95
CA GLU A 147 -0.41 -9.11 27.03
C GLU A 147 -1.27 -9.11 25.76
N ILE A 148 -1.12 -8.10 24.89
CA ILE A 148 -1.99 -7.89 23.72
C ILE A 148 -1.96 -9.12 22.80
N ILE A 149 -0.77 -9.62 22.48
CA ILE A 149 -0.62 -10.76 21.56
C ILE A 149 -1.21 -12.03 22.17
N GLU A 150 -0.93 -12.29 23.44
CA GLU A 150 -1.45 -13.47 24.15
C GLU A 150 -2.98 -13.48 24.15
N ARG A 151 -3.61 -12.36 24.50
CA ARG A 151 -5.07 -12.22 24.51
C ARG A 151 -5.66 -12.39 23.11
N ILE A 152 -5.04 -11.78 22.09
CA ILE A 152 -5.48 -11.95 20.70
C ILE A 152 -5.43 -13.42 20.28
N VAL A 153 -4.29 -14.10 20.51
CA VAL A 153 -4.11 -15.49 20.07
C VAL A 153 -5.05 -16.42 20.83
N GLY A 154 -5.13 -16.27 22.15
CA GLY A 154 -5.92 -17.13 23.04
C GLY A 154 -7.42 -17.00 22.85
N GLN A 155 -7.96 -15.78 22.80
CA GLN A 155 -9.42 -15.57 22.72
C GLN A 155 -10.00 -15.73 21.32
N ASN A 156 -9.18 -15.60 20.26
CA ASN A 156 -9.66 -15.62 18.87
C ASN A 156 -9.35 -16.92 18.14
N ASN A 157 -8.76 -17.92 18.83
CA ASN A 157 -8.34 -19.20 18.26
C ASN A 157 -7.44 -19.02 17.02
N ILE A 158 -6.41 -18.17 17.14
CA ILE A 158 -5.43 -17.95 16.06
C ILE A 158 -4.39 -19.07 16.12
N ASN A 159 -4.70 -20.18 15.46
CA ASN A 159 -3.94 -21.42 15.62
C ASN A 159 -2.76 -21.57 14.65
N ALA A 160 -2.71 -20.78 13.56
CA ALA A 160 -1.70 -20.91 12.52
C ALA A 160 -0.93 -19.60 12.32
N GLY A 161 0.41 -19.65 12.32
CA GLY A 161 1.26 -18.48 12.12
C GLY A 161 1.38 -17.56 13.34
N LYS A 162 1.04 -18.06 14.54
CA LYS A 162 1.08 -17.30 15.79
C LYS A 162 2.50 -16.93 16.22
N GLU A 163 3.46 -17.78 15.86
CA GLU A 163 4.90 -17.62 16.08
C GLU A 163 5.51 -16.42 15.32
N VAL A 164 4.77 -15.89 14.33
CA VAL A 164 5.20 -14.76 13.49
C VAL A 164 4.48 -13.46 13.88
N ILE A 165 3.60 -13.49 14.89
CA ILE A 165 2.91 -12.28 15.35
C ILE A 165 3.84 -11.46 16.24
N GLU A 166 4.04 -10.20 15.88
CA GLU A 166 4.83 -9.26 16.67
C GLU A 166 4.12 -7.91 16.75
N LEU A 167 4.10 -7.32 17.95
CA LEU A 167 3.58 -6.00 18.22
C LEU A 167 4.61 -4.95 17.77
N ILE A 168 4.21 -4.10 16.82
CA ILE A 168 5.10 -3.05 16.30
C ILE A 168 5.04 -1.81 17.18
N LYS A 169 3.82 -1.37 17.54
CA LYS A 169 3.59 -0.17 18.32
C LYS A 169 2.17 -0.11 18.85
N THR A 170 2.01 0.64 19.93
CA THR A 170 0.72 1.04 20.47
C THR A 170 0.66 2.55 20.64
N TRP A 171 -0.55 3.09 20.66
CA TRP A 171 -0.79 4.47 21.06
C TRP A 171 -2.23 4.63 21.54
N LYS A 172 -2.48 5.64 22.38
CA LYS A 172 -3.83 5.99 22.83
C LYS A 172 -4.59 6.70 21.71
N GLY A 173 -5.76 6.18 21.39
CA GLY A 173 -6.73 6.80 20.50
C GLY A 173 -7.91 7.39 21.27
N LYS A 174 -8.85 8.00 20.54
CA LYS A 174 -10.08 8.56 21.14
C LYS A 174 -10.98 7.49 21.76
N SER A 175 -10.96 6.28 21.21
CA SER A 175 -11.84 5.17 21.58
C SER A 175 -11.09 4.02 22.26
N GLY A 176 -9.96 4.33 22.91
CA GLY A 176 -9.05 3.37 23.56
C GLY A 176 -7.71 3.21 22.84
N LYS A 177 -6.90 2.27 23.34
CA LYS A 177 -5.58 1.91 22.80
C LYS A 177 -5.74 1.33 21.39
N THR A 178 -4.83 1.72 20.51
CA THR A 178 -4.66 1.15 19.17
C THR A 178 -3.34 0.42 19.10
N ALA A 179 -3.34 -0.79 18.56
CA ALA A 179 -2.14 -1.58 18.32
C ALA A 179 -1.94 -1.78 16.81
N VAL A 180 -0.68 -1.83 16.40
CA VAL A 180 -0.29 -2.34 15.08
C VAL A 180 0.58 -3.56 15.29
N ILE A 181 0.18 -4.67 14.68
CA ILE A 181 0.92 -5.93 14.69
C ILE A 181 1.37 -6.27 13.28
N LYS A 182 2.52 -6.94 13.15
CA LYS A 182 2.89 -7.68 11.93
C LYS A 182 2.69 -9.17 12.17
N THR A 183 2.34 -9.91 11.12
CA THR A 183 2.00 -11.32 11.27
C THR A 183 2.27 -12.14 10.00
N GLY A 184 2.31 -13.46 10.14
CA GLY A 184 2.36 -14.41 9.03
C GLY A 184 1.08 -14.42 8.20
N LYS A 185 1.13 -14.97 6.98
CA LYS A 185 0.00 -15.00 6.03
C LYS A 185 -1.26 -15.65 6.61
N LYS A 186 -1.11 -16.83 7.22
CA LYS A 186 -2.25 -17.59 7.76
C LYS A 186 -2.96 -16.84 8.90
N ALA A 187 -2.19 -16.28 9.84
CA ALA A 187 -2.74 -15.48 10.93
C ALA A 187 -3.37 -14.18 10.40
N TYR A 188 -2.74 -13.54 9.40
CA TYR A 188 -3.32 -12.39 8.72
C TYR A 188 -4.71 -12.70 8.14
N GLU A 189 -4.82 -13.76 7.34
CA GLU A 189 -6.09 -14.18 6.71
C GLU A 189 -7.16 -14.49 7.76
N GLN A 190 -6.81 -15.21 8.81
CA GLN A 190 -7.71 -15.52 9.93
C GLN A 190 -8.25 -14.26 10.63
N MET A 191 -7.38 -13.29 10.92
CA MET A 191 -7.79 -12.04 11.57
C MET A 191 -8.66 -11.17 10.63
N LYS A 192 -8.33 -11.15 9.34
CA LYS A 192 -9.06 -10.38 8.33
C LYS A 192 -10.45 -10.92 8.04
N GLU A 193 -10.60 -12.24 7.96
CA GLU A 193 -11.89 -12.89 7.78
C GLU A 193 -12.86 -12.54 8.91
N ARG A 194 -12.36 -12.49 10.16
CA ARG A 194 -13.16 -12.13 11.34
C ARG A 194 -13.60 -10.66 11.35
N LYS A 195 -12.83 -9.74 10.74
CA LYS A 195 -13.02 -8.26 10.77
C LYS A 195 -12.89 -7.59 12.15
N HIS A 196 -12.94 -8.36 13.23
CA HIS A 196 -12.80 -7.93 14.61
C HIS A 196 -12.11 -9.04 15.41
N LEU A 197 -11.45 -8.65 16.50
CA LEU A 197 -10.84 -9.56 17.47
C LEU A 197 -11.37 -9.23 18.85
N TYR A 198 -11.51 -10.23 19.70
CA TYR A 198 -11.76 -10.03 21.12
C TYR A 198 -10.42 -9.84 21.84
N VAL A 199 -10.33 -8.77 22.62
CA VAL A 199 -9.23 -8.53 23.55
C VAL A 199 -9.87 -8.22 24.90
N SER A 200 -9.71 -9.14 25.85
CA SER A 200 -10.44 -9.15 27.12
C SER A 200 -11.95 -9.18 26.89
N TRP A 201 -12.66 -8.16 27.35
CA TRP A 201 -14.12 -8.03 27.22
C TRP A 201 -14.52 -7.16 26.04
N THR A 202 -13.54 -6.68 25.27
CA THR A 202 -13.78 -5.70 24.22
C THR A 202 -13.67 -6.31 22.83
N ARG A 203 -14.63 -5.97 21.98
CA ARG A 203 -14.65 -6.30 20.55
C ARG A 203 -13.89 -5.21 19.77
N CYS A 204 -12.68 -5.53 19.34
CA CYS A 204 -11.75 -4.63 18.69
C CYS A 204 -11.78 -4.76 17.16
N PRO A 205 -12.19 -3.73 16.39
CA PRO A 205 -12.15 -3.76 14.93
C PRO A 205 -10.74 -3.89 14.35
N VAL A 206 -10.64 -4.58 13.20
CA VAL A 206 -9.37 -4.91 12.54
C VAL A 206 -9.29 -4.27 11.15
N PHE A 207 -8.17 -3.63 10.85
CA PHE A 207 -7.93 -2.93 9.59
C PHE A 207 -6.56 -3.27 8.98
N ASP A 208 -6.45 -3.15 7.66
CA ASP A 208 -5.15 -3.25 6.99
C ASP A 208 -4.30 -2.02 7.29
N ASN A 209 -3.06 -2.26 7.74
CA ASN A 209 -2.09 -1.19 7.96
C ASN A 209 -1.07 -1.11 6.82
N THR A 210 -1.53 -1.19 5.58
CA THR A 210 -0.67 -1.01 4.40
C THR A 210 -0.54 0.47 4.05
N TYR A 211 0.69 0.97 4.02
CA TYR A 211 0.99 2.34 3.62
C TYR A 211 1.12 2.46 2.10
N VAL A 212 0.37 3.39 1.50
CA VAL A 212 0.55 3.82 0.11
C VAL A 212 1.09 5.25 0.13
N PRO A 213 2.29 5.50 -0.44
CA PRO A 213 2.88 6.83 -0.44
C PRO A 213 2.09 7.80 -1.31
N ARG A 214 2.00 9.05 -0.84
CA ARG A 214 1.33 10.17 -1.50
C ARG A 214 2.31 11.30 -1.70
N CYS A 215 2.54 11.69 -2.95
CA CYS A 215 3.51 12.72 -3.28
C CYS A 215 2.86 14.10 -3.16
N VAL A 216 3.28 14.88 -2.17
CA VAL A 216 2.77 16.25 -1.95
C VAL A 216 3.26 17.27 -2.99
N LYS A 217 4.30 16.91 -3.77
CA LYS A 217 4.84 17.75 -4.84
C LYS A 217 3.99 17.71 -6.11
N CYS A 218 3.71 16.51 -6.64
CA CYS A 218 2.93 16.35 -7.87
C CYS A 218 1.48 15.92 -7.64
N ALA A 219 1.05 15.80 -6.37
CA ALA A 219 -0.28 15.34 -5.97
C ALA A 219 -0.67 13.95 -6.50
N ARG A 220 0.30 13.07 -6.79
CA ARG A 220 0.06 11.70 -7.26
C ARG A 220 0.29 10.64 -6.18
N ILE A 221 -0.42 9.53 -6.31
CA ILE A 221 -0.32 8.36 -5.44
C ILE A 221 0.74 7.39 -5.99
N GLY A 222 1.53 6.79 -5.09
CA GLY A 222 2.47 5.71 -5.42
C GLY A 222 3.95 6.04 -5.25
N HIS A 223 4.31 7.29 -4.90
CA HIS A 223 5.68 7.65 -4.55
C HIS A 223 5.75 8.77 -3.52
N MET A 224 6.92 8.92 -2.89
CA MET A 224 7.23 10.01 -1.95
C MET A 224 7.85 11.19 -2.72
N GLU A 225 7.75 12.40 -2.18
CA GLU A 225 8.33 13.62 -2.79
C GLU A 225 9.83 13.48 -3.11
N ILE A 226 10.61 12.86 -2.22
CA ILE A 226 12.03 12.59 -2.41
C ILE A 226 12.35 11.71 -3.63
N HIS A 227 11.36 11.00 -4.16
CA HIS A 227 11.45 10.12 -5.32
C HIS A 227 10.55 10.59 -6.45
N CYS A 228 10.13 11.86 -6.42
CA CYS A 228 9.27 12.43 -7.42
C CYS A 228 10.08 12.72 -8.71
N PRO A 229 9.67 12.16 -9.86
CA PRO A 229 10.34 12.43 -11.14
C PRO A 229 9.99 13.81 -11.70
N ALA A 230 8.90 14.41 -11.20
CA ALA A 230 8.43 15.71 -11.64
C ALA A 230 9.46 16.80 -11.31
N ASP A 231 9.65 17.75 -12.21
CA ASP A 231 10.46 18.94 -11.93
C ASP A 231 9.73 19.89 -10.94
N LYS A 232 10.32 21.06 -10.62
CA LYS A 232 9.66 22.04 -9.74
C LYS A 232 8.47 22.73 -10.41
N ALA A 233 8.41 22.79 -11.74
CA ALA A 233 7.35 23.45 -12.51
C ALA A 233 6.07 22.60 -12.59
N GLU A 234 6.19 21.28 -12.39
CA GLU A 234 5.08 20.33 -12.30
C GLU A 234 4.41 20.24 -10.91
N PHE A 235 4.68 21.21 -10.01
CA PHE A 235 4.04 21.23 -8.70
C PHE A 235 2.50 21.31 -8.82
N ARG A 236 1.78 20.43 -8.12
CA ARG A 236 0.31 20.40 -8.10
C ARG A 236 -0.23 20.45 -6.68
N CYS A 237 -1.33 21.18 -6.52
CA CYS A 237 -2.05 21.27 -5.27
C CYS A 237 -2.71 19.93 -4.91
N VAL A 238 -2.49 19.44 -3.70
CA VAL A 238 -3.05 18.17 -3.20
C VAL A 238 -4.58 18.19 -3.06
N ARG A 239 -5.20 19.38 -3.06
CA ARG A 239 -6.65 19.56 -2.92
C ARG A 239 -7.40 19.60 -4.23
N CYS A 240 -6.86 20.28 -5.25
CA CYS A 240 -7.57 20.55 -6.51
C CYS A 240 -6.77 20.21 -7.77
N ALA A 241 -5.62 19.56 -7.64
CA ALA A 241 -4.74 19.15 -8.73
C ALA A 241 -4.16 20.26 -9.64
N ARG A 242 -4.47 21.55 -9.40
CA ARG A 242 -3.96 22.71 -10.16
C ARG A 242 -2.56 23.16 -9.70
N ARG A 243 -1.87 23.96 -10.52
CA ARG A 243 -0.49 24.41 -10.27
C ARG A 243 -0.41 25.58 -9.28
N HIS A 244 -0.44 25.29 -7.99
CA HIS A 244 -0.18 26.25 -6.90
C HIS A 244 0.08 25.52 -5.58
N CYS A 245 0.71 26.19 -4.62
CA CYS A 245 0.87 25.70 -3.24
C CYS A 245 -0.48 25.53 -2.53
N TYR A 246 -0.70 24.40 -1.83
CA TYR A 246 -1.93 24.13 -1.08
C TYR A 246 -2.38 25.29 -0.17
N LYS A 247 -1.42 26.00 0.44
CA LYS A 247 -1.70 27.17 1.30
C LYS A 247 -2.40 28.33 0.57
N HIS A 248 -2.27 28.39 -0.75
CA HIS A 248 -2.87 29.43 -1.60
C HIS A 248 -4.03 28.87 -2.43
N CYS A 249 -4.55 27.69 -2.07
CA CYS A 249 -5.66 27.07 -2.79
C CYS A 249 -6.99 27.76 -2.45
N ASN A 250 -7.63 28.32 -3.46
CA ASN A 250 -8.96 28.95 -3.38
C ASN A 250 -10.01 28.22 -4.23
N ALA A 251 -9.72 26.98 -4.66
CA ALA A 251 -10.67 26.20 -5.43
C ALA A 251 -11.91 25.86 -4.57
N ALA A 252 -13.10 26.05 -5.15
CA ALA A 252 -14.36 25.66 -4.53
C ALA A 252 -14.49 24.12 -4.48
N GLU A 253 -14.04 23.45 -5.53
CA GLU A 253 -14.11 22.00 -5.68
C GLU A 253 -12.76 21.33 -5.41
N GLU A 254 -12.84 20.13 -4.85
CA GLU A 254 -11.69 19.26 -4.64
C GLU A 254 -11.52 18.32 -5.83
N CYS A 255 -10.28 17.96 -6.13
CA CYS A 255 -9.98 17.09 -7.23
C CYS A 255 -8.67 16.33 -7.01
N CYS A 256 -8.71 15.02 -7.30
CA CYS A 256 -7.59 14.12 -7.13
C CYS A 256 -6.84 13.95 -8.45
N ALA A 257 -5.59 14.43 -8.51
CA ALA A 257 -4.78 14.38 -9.73
C ALA A 257 -4.59 12.94 -10.25
N SER A 258 -4.46 11.96 -9.35
CA SER A 258 -4.34 10.56 -9.75
C SER A 258 -5.63 9.95 -10.30
N CYS A 259 -6.80 10.41 -9.87
CA CYS A 259 -8.07 9.92 -10.41
C CYS A 259 -8.35 10.50 -11.79
N LEU A 260 -8.08 11.81 -11.97
CA LEU A 260 -8.22 12.48 -13.27
C LEU A 260 -7.37 11.87 -14.39
N GLU A 261 -6.22 11.29 -14.05
CA GLU A 261 -5.28 10.71 -15.02
C GLU A 261 -5.65 9.28 -15.43
N LEU A 262 -6.66 8.66 -14.81
CA LEU A 262 -7.12 7.31 -15.14
C LEU A 262 -8.35 7.35 -16.05
N GLN A 263 -8.34 6.50 -17.08
CA GLN A 263 -9.42 6.43 -18.08
C GLN A 263 -10.71 5.82 -17.51
N ASP A 264 -10.60 4.92 -16.51
CA ASP A 264 -11.71 4.14 -15.98
C ASP A 264 -12.30 4.69 -14.67
N VAL A 265 -11.97 5.94 -14.33
CA VAL A 265 -12.52 6.63 -13.16
C VAL A 265 -13.46 7.72 -13.66
N THR A 266 -14.69 7.74 -13.14
CA THR A 266 -15.65 8.79 -13.51
C THR A 266 -15.16 10.16 -13.02
N GLU A 267 -15.56 11.24 -13.69
CA GLU A 267 -15.23 12.59 -13.22
C GLU A 267 -15.76 12.83 -11.79
N GLU A 268 -16.93 12.27 -11.47
CA GLU A 268 -17.53 12.32 -10.14
C GLU A 268 -16.64 11.67 -9.07
N ASP A 269 -16.10 10.50 -9.39
CA ASP A 269 -15.15 9.80 -8.52
C ASP A 269 -13.84 10.55 -8.35
N ALA A 270 -13.49 11.48 -9.26
CA ALA A 270 -12.28 12.30 -9.14
C ALA A 270 -12.46 13.52 -8.22
N TYR A 271 -13.69 13.89 -7.84
CA TYR A 271 -14.00 15.05 -6.98
C TYR A 271 -13.78 14.79 -5.49
N HIS A 272 -12.53 14.60 -5.13
CA HIS A 272 -12.09 14.51 -3.74
C HIS A 272 -10.63 14.98 -3.61
N THR A 273 -10.22 15.40 -2.42
CA THR A 273 -8.80 15.65 -2.14
C THR A 273 -7.96 14.37 -2.28
N MET A 274 -6.73 14.47 -2.80
CA MET A 274 -5.78 13.34 -2.91
C MET A 274 -5.53 12.62 -1.56
N MET A 275 -5.82 13.30 -0.45
CA MET A 275 -5.71 12.76 0.90
C MET A 275 -6.89 11.85 1.32
N SER A 276 -7.95 11.78 0.53
CA SER A 276 -9.13 10.96 0.81
C SER A 276 -8.76 9.49 0.99
N PHE A 277 -9.30 8.85 2.04
CA PHE A 277 -9.16 7.42 2.27
C PHE A 277 -10.04 6.58 1.32
N LEU A 278 -11.04 7.21 0.70
CA LEU A 278 -11.97 6.60 -0.25
C LEU A 278 -11.53 6.80 -1.70
N CYS A 279 -10.36 7.41 -1.93
CA CYS A 279 -9.81 7.56 -3.28
C CYS A 279 -9.69 6.18 -3.95
N PRO A 280 -10.35 5.94 -5.11
CA PRO A 280 -10.31 4.64 -5.78
C PRO A 280 -8.89 4.16 -6.08
N VAL A 281 -8.03 5.08 -6.55
CA VAL A 281 -6.62 4.80 -6.85
C VAL A 281 -5.84 4.41 -5.60
N TYR A 282 -6.11 5.09 -4.48
CA TYR A 282 -5.46 4.79 -3.21
C TYR A 282 -5.86 3.40 -2.70
N VAL A 283 -7.15 3.10 -2.70
CA VAL A 283 -7.70 1.80 -2.28
C VAL A 283 -7.14 0.69 -3.14
N GLN A 284 -7.08 0.88 -4.46
CA GLN A 284 -6.53 -0.11 -5.38
C GLN A 284 -5.03 -0.35 -5.16
N LYS A 285 -4.22 0.71 -5.11
CA LYS A 285 -2.79 0.62 -4.78
C LYS A 285 -2.55 -0.10 -3.45
N LYS A 286 -3.42 0.13 -2.46
CA LYS A 286 -3.34 -0.53 -1.15
C LYS A 286 -3.55 -2.03 -1.29
N LYS A 287 -4.57 -2.46 -2.05
CA LYS A 287 -4.84 -3.87 -2.36
C LYS A 287 -3.67 -4.52 -3.11
N GLU A 288 -3.11 -3.85 -4.12
CA GLU A 288 -1.97 -4.35 -4.90
C GLU A 288 -0.72 -4.59 -4.05
N ILE A 289 -0.37 -3.63 -3.19
CA ILE A 289 0.78 -3.77 -2.28
C ILE A 289 0.55 -4.94 -1.33
N LEU A 290 -0.64 -5.03 -0.74
CA LEU A 290 -0.98 -6.10 0.16
C LEU A 290 -0.94 -7.47 -0.54
N GLN A 291 -1.54 -7.59 -1.73
CA GLN A 291 -1.53 -8.83 -2.51
C GLN A 291 -0.11 -9.24 -2.87
N ARG A 292 0.75 -8.28 -3.27
CA ARG A 292 2.17 -8.55 -3.53
C ARG A 292 2.88 -9.09 -2.29
N ILE A 293 2.62 -8.50 -1.12
CA ILE A 293 3.16 -8.97 0.17
C ILE A 293 2.73 -10.42 0.42
N LEU A 294 1.44 -10.72 0.31
CA LEU A 294 0.89 -12.05 0.57
C LEU A 294 1.41 -13.11 -0.40
N VAL A 295 1.56 -12.78 -1.69
CA VAL A 295 2.14 -13.69 -2.69
C VAL A 295 3.61 -13.94 -2.42
N GLN A 296 4.39 -12.91 -2.04
CA GLN A 296 5.80 -13.08 -1.70
C GLN A 296 6.03 -14.02 -0.51
N MET A 297 5.05 -14.15 0.39
CA MET A 297 5.10 -15.08 1.52
C MET A 297 4.87 -16.55 1.13
N GLU A 298 4.32 -16.82 -0.06
CA GLU A 298 4.12 -18.18 -0.57
C GLU A 298 5.29 -18.69 -1.40
N LEU A 299 6.23 -17.81 -1.74
CA LEU A 299 7.38 -18.18 -2.54
C LEU A 299 8.41 -18.90 -1.63
N PRO A 300 8.86 -20.11 -2.02
CA PRO A 300 9.68 -20.96 -1.17
C PRO A 300 11.07 -20.40 -0.86
#